data_AF-A0A1F4N2Z0-F1
#
_entry.id   AF-A0A1F4N2Z0-F1
#
_cell.length_a   1.000
_cell.length_b   1.000
_cell.length_c   1.000
_cell.angle_alpha   90.00
_cell.angle_beta   90.00
_cell.angle_gamma   90.00
#
_symmetry.space_group_name_H-M   'P 1'
#
loop_
_entity.id
_entity.type
_entity.pdbx_description
1 polymer ?
#
loop_
_entity_poly.entity_id
_entity_poly.type
_entity_poly.pdbx_seq_one_letter_code
_entity_poly.pdbx_strand_id
1 'polypeptide(L)'
;MVILSINVLDKKGRVEAEVEKYEMNYTVLVGRGKNLTSEYKIKKLPHLFILDQQGVIHTSERFLKEEEIVKVLDELLDEQEKAGIKESN
;
A
#
# COMPACT_ATOMS: atom_id res chain seq x y z
N MET A 1 -4.83 10.26 -2.84
CA MET A 1 -4.45 8.85 -2.72
C MET A 1 -2.95 8.71 -2.97
N VAL A 2 -2.25 7.91 -2.17
CA VAL A 2 -0.81 7.64 -2.34
C VAL A 2 -0.61 6.14 -2.46
N ILE A 3 0.17 5.70 -3.44
CA ILE A 3 0.54 4.29 -3.62
C ILE A 3 2.04 4.15 -3.42
N LEU A 4 2.43 3.28 -2.50
CA LEU A 4 3.82 2.94 -2.21
C LEU A 4 4.01 1.43 -2.30
N SER A 5 5.07 0.99 -2.96
CA SER A 5 5.55 -0.38 -2.89
C SER A 5 6.88 -0.41 -2.14
N ILE A 6 7.07 -1.36 -1.22
CA ILE A 6 8.32 -1.50 -0.46
C ILE A 6 8.95 -2.84 -0.79
N ASN A 7 10.10 -2.81 -1.47
CA ASN A 7 10.89 -4.00 -1.71
C ASN A 7 11.81 -4.27 -0.51
N VAL A 8 11.47 -5.30 0.27
CA VAL A 8 12.23 -5.73 1.45
C VAL A 8 13.32 -6.76 1.14
N LEU A 9 13.39 -7.24 -0.12
CA LEU A 9 14.28 -8.32 -0.55
C LEU A 9 15.44 -7.84 -1.42
N ASP A 10 15.54 -6.55 -1.77
CA ASP A 10 16.46 -6.08 -2.81
C ASP A 10 17.93 -6.43 -2.53
N LYS A 11 18.35 -7.58 -3.05
CA LYS A 11 19.67 -8.15 -2.81
C LYS A 11 20.75 -7.52 -3.70
N LYS A 12 20.39 -6.83 -4.80
CA LYS A 12 21.37 -6.42 -5.84
C LYS A 12 20.98 -5.19 -6.69
N GLY A 13 20.12 -4.28 -6.20
CA GLY A 13 19.72 -3.09 -6.98
C GLY A 13 18.81 -3.43 -8.16
N ARG A 14 18.00 -4.50 -8.03
CA ARG A 14 17.11 -4.95 -9.11
C ARG A 14 15.82 -4.14 -9.23
N VAL A 15 15.53 -3.33 -8.20
CA VAL A 15 14.28 -2.57 -8.10
C VAL A 15 14.13 -1.59 -9.25
N GLU A 16 15.18 -0.86 -9.62
CA GLU A 16 15.14 0.09 -10.73
C GLU A 16 14.78 -0.60 -12.06
N ALA A 17 15.42 -1.73 -12.35
CA ALA A 17 15.12 -2.53 -13.54
C ALA A 17 13.70 -3.13 -13.53
N GLU A 18 13.17 -3.51 -12.36
CA GLU A 18 11.79 -3.99 -12.22
C GLU A 18 10.78 -2.84 -12.43
N VAL A 19 11.05 -1.66 -11.87
CA VAL A 19 10.24 -0.46 -12.05
C VAL A 19 10.13 -0.10 -13.52
N GLU A 20 11.25 -0.09 -14.25
CA GLU A 20 11.28 0.17 -15.69
C GLU A 20 10.55 -0.93 -16.47
N LYS A 21 10.85 -2.20 -16.20
CA LYS A 21 10.29 -3.35 -16.92
C LYS A 21 8.76 -3.45 -16.79
N TYR A 22 8.22 -3.17 -15.61
CA TYR A 22 6.79 -3.27 -15.33
C TYR A 22 6.07 -1.92 -15.40
N GLU A 23 6.76 -0.87 -15.88
CA GLU A 23 6.21 0.48 -16.04
C GLU A 23 5.48 0.98 -14.78
N MET A 24 6.08 0.73 -13.61
CA MET A 24 5.46 1.09 -12.34
C MET A 24 5.37 2.61 -12.23
N ASN A 25 4.14 3.13 -12.27
CA ASN A 25 3.85 4.56 -12.19
C ASN A 25 3.68 5.09 -10.75
N TYR A 26 4.03 4.27 -9.75
CA TYR A 26 3.98 4.60 -8.33
C TYR A 26 5.37 4.49 -7.69
N THR A 27 5.53 5.12 -6.53
CA THR A 27 6.82 5.15 -5.84
C THR A 27 7.18 3.77 -5.29
N VAL A 28 8.40 3.31 -5.56
CA VAL A 28 8.95 2.06 -5.02
C VAL A 28 10.13 2.38 -4.10
N LEU A 29 10.01 1.97 -2.83
CA LEU A 29 11.02 2.17 -1.80
C LEU A 29 11.83 0.89 -1.57
N VAL A 30 13.11 1.06 -1.25
CA VAL A 30 14.01 -0.04 -0.92
C VAL A 30 14.16 -0.16 0.59
N GLY A 31 13.52 -1.17 1.18
CA GLY A 31 13.47 -1.40 2.63
C GLY A 31 14.64 -2.21 3.19
N ARG A 32 15.87 -2.02 2.67
CA ARG A 32 17.05 -2.82 3.07
C ARG A 32 17.33 -2.70 4.57
N GLY A 33 17.49 -3.83 5.25
CA GLY A 33 17.96 -3.90 6.64
C GLY A 33 16.95 -3.47 7.70
N LYS A 34 15.72 -3.09 7.31
CA LYS A 34 14.64 -2.84 8.26
C LYS A 34 13.83 -4.11 8.45
N ASN A 35 13.51 -4.45 9.69
CA ASN A 35 12.72 -5.64 10.03
C ASN A 35 11.22 -5.41 9.77
N LEU A 36 10.88 -4.76 8.65
CA LEU A 36 9.52 -4.33 8.30
C LEU A 36 8.56 -5.51 8.24
N THR A 37 9.00 -6.66 7.72
CA THR A 37 8.18 -7.86 7.70
C THR A 37 7.80 -8.32 9.11
N SER A 38 8.69 -8.16 10.09
CA SER A 38 8.37 -8.47 11.49
C SER A 38 7.49 -7.42 12.13
N GLU A 39 7.79 -6.13 11.93
CA GLU A 39 7.03 -5.01 12.51
C GLU A 39 5.56 -5.05 12.07
N TYR A 40 5.34 -5.31 10.78
CA TYR A 40 4.00 -5.44 10.19
C TYR A 40 3.45 -6.87 10.23
N LYS A 41 4.13 -7.80 10.93
CA LYS A 41 3.73 -9.21 11.11
C LYS A 41 3.43 -9.95 9.78
N ILE A 42 4.14 -9.58 8.71
CA ILE A 42 4.04 -10.15 7.37
C ILE A 42 4.73 -11.52 7.35
N LYS A 43 3.94 -12.58 7.10
CA LYS A 43 4.44 -13.96 7.02
C LYS A 43 4.98 -14.32 5.64
N LYS A 44 4.40 -13.76 4.58
CA LYS A 44 4.70 -14.10 3.18
C LYS A 44 4.57 -12.87 2.29
N LEU A 45 5.37 -12.85 1.22
CA LEU A 45 5.31 -11.82 0.19
C LEU A 45 4.61 -12.35 -1.10
N PRO A 46 4.09 -11.46 -1.96
CA PRO A 46 3.81 -10.04 -1.68
C PRO A 46 2.72 -9.88 -0.61
N HIS A 47 2.58 -8.69 -0.03
CA HIS A 47 1.54 -8.37 0.96
C HIS A 47 1.04 -6.94 0.74
N LEU A 48 -0.28 -6.78 0.64
CA LEU A 48 -0.98 -5.53 0.40
C LEU A 48 -1.53 -4.98 1.72
N PHE A 49 -1.31 -3.70 1.93
CA PHE A 49 -1.98 -2.93 2.97
C PHE A 49 -2.79 -1.81 2.33
N ILE A 50 -4.03 -1.61 2.80
CA ILE A 50 -4.83 -0.42 2.48
C ILE A 50 -5.07 0.30 3.80
N LEU A 51 -4.70 1.57 3.84
CA LEU A 51 -4.77 2.41 5.03
C LEU A 51 -5.59 3.67 4.74
N ASP A 52 -6.26 4.19 5.76
CA ASP A 52 -6.89 5.51 5.71
C ASP A 52 -5.88 6.65 6.00
N GLN A 53 -6.37 7.88 6.00
CA GLN A 53 -5.55 9.08 6.27
C GLN A 53 -5.06 9.15 7.72
N GLN A 54 -5.73 8.49 8.65
CA GLN A 54 -5.35 8.40 10.05
C GLN A 54 -4.31 7.30 10.28
N GLY A 55 -3.96 6.54 9.24
CA GLY A 55 -3.02 5.44 9.29
C GLY A 55 -3.60 4.13 9.84
N VAL A 56 -4.93 4.01 9.91
CA VAL A 56 -5.60 2.77 10.30
C VAL A 56 -5.58 1.81 9.10
N ILE A 57 -5.23 0.55 9.36
CA ILE A 57 -5.18 -0.49 8.34
C ILE A 57 -6.58 -1.11 8.17
N HIS A 58 -7.17 -0.93 6.99
CA HIS A 58 -8.47 -1.52 6.61
C HIS A 58 -8.32 -2.84 5.84
N THR A 59 -7.17 -3.06 5.21
CA THR A 59 -6.84 -4.33 4.55
C THR A 59 -5.41 -4.73 4.83
N SER A 60 -5.17 -6.02 5.10
CA SER A 60 -3.84 -6.60 5.30
C SER A 60 -3.84 -8.02 4.73
N GLU A 61 -3.64 -8.14 3.43
CA GLU A 61 -3.81 -9.40 2.71
C GLU A 61 -2.67 -9.70 1.76
N ARG A 62 -2.41 -10.98 1.51
CA ARG A 62 -1.33 -11.38 0.58
C ARG A 62 -1.68 -11.03 -0.87
N PHE A 63 -2.92 -11.29 -1.23
CA PHE A 63 -3.49 -11.06 -2.54
C PHE A 63 -4.95 -10.68 -2.37
N LEU A 64 -5.39 -9.73 -3.18
CA LEU A 64 -6.77 -9.29 -3.25
C LEU A 64 -7.14 -9.16 -4.72
N LYS A 65 -8.39 -9.47 -5.08
CA LYS A 65 -8.86 -9.23 -6.44
C LYS A 65 -9.03 -7.74 -6.66
N GLU A 66 -8.91 -7.30 -7.91
CA GLU A 66 -9.10 -5.90 -8.29
C GLU A 66 -10.43 -5.34 -7.80
N GLU A 67 -11.53 -6.08 -8.00
CA GLU A 67 -12.88 -5.69 -7.56
C GLU A 67 -12.96 -5.44 -6.04
N GLU A 68 -12.24 -6.24 -5.25
CA GLU A 68 -12.20 -6.10 -3.79
C GLU A 68 -11.37 -4.88 -3.39
N ILE A 69 -10.28 -4.59 -4.12
CA ILE A 69 -9.45 -3.40 -3.88
C ILE A 69 -10.29 -2.15 -4.15
N VAL A 70 -10.96 -2.10 -5.30
CA VAL A 70 -11.82 -0.96 -5.69
C VAL A 70 -12.89 -0.72 -4.64
N LYS A 71 -13.58 -1.77 -4.20
CA LYS A 71 -14.63 -1.65 -3.18
C LYS A 71 -14.12 -1.02 -1.88
N VAL A 72 -12.97 -1.48 -1.37
CA VAL A 72 -12.40 -0.92 -0.13
C VAL A 72 -11.99 0.54 -0.33
N LEU A 73 -11.43 0.88 -1.49
CA LEU A 73 -11.04 2.26 -1.78
C LEU A 73 -12.25 3.20 -1.91
N ASP A 74 -13.31 2.77 -2.59
CA ASP A 74 -14.55 3.55 -2.73
C ASP A 74 -15.18 3.83 -1.36
N GLU A 75 -15.24 2.83 -0.47
CA GLU A 75 -15.73 3.00 0.90
C GLU A 75 -14.91 4.05 1.68
N LEU A 76 -13.57 4.01 1.57
CA LEU A 76 -12.69 4.97 2.25
C LEU A 76 -12.77 6.39 1.69
N LEU A 77 -12.97 6.54 0.38
CA LEU A 77 -13.11 7.85 -0.25
C LEU A 77 -14.46 8.49 0.12
N ASP A 78 -15.53 7.70 0.12
CA ASP A 78 -16.86 8.14 0.54
C ASP A 78 -16.89 8.61 2.00
N GLU A 79 -16.18 7.91 2.90
CA GLU A 79 -16.06 8.30 4.30
C GLU A 79 -15.31 9.63 4.47
N GLN A 80 -14.27 9.86 3.68
CA GLN A 80 -13.50 11.11 3.69
C GLN A 80 -14.32 12.30 3.21
N GLU A 81 -15.12 12.14 2.15
CA GLU A 81 -16.01 13.20 1.68
C GLU A 81 -17.04 13.57 2.77
N LYS A 82 -17.64 12.57 3.42
CA LYS A 82 -18.61 12.79 4.51
C LYS A 82 -17.97 13.44 5.74
N ALA A 83 -16.71 13.14 6.04
CA ALA A 83 -15.98 13.75 7.14
C ALA A 83 -15.63 15.22 6.86
N GLY A 84 -15.18 15.55 5.64
CA GLY A 84 -14.87 16.92 5.23
C GLY A 84 -16.09 17.86 5.19
N ILE A 85 -17.28 17.32 4.89
CA ILE A 85 -18.53 18.10 4.93
C ILE A 85 -18.93 18.47 6.37
N LYS A 86 -18.56 17.68 7.38
CA LYS A 86 -18.90 17.96 8.79
C LYS A 86 -18.05 19.06 9.42
N GLU A 87 -16.85 19.32 8.93
CA GLU A 87 -15.96 20.36 9.47
C GLU A 87 -16.19 21.75 8.86
N SER A 88 -17.10 21.87 7.87
CA SER A 88 -17.36 23.11 7.13
C SER A 88 -18.69 23.81 7.49
N ASN A 89 -19.39 23.38 8.56
CA ASN A 89 -20.65 23.96 9.05
C ASN A 89 -20.53 24.49 10.48
#